data_AF-A0A7I0EKF0-F1
#
_entry.id   AF-A0A7I0EKF0-F1
#
_cell.length_a   1.000
_cell.length_b   1.000
_cell.length_c   1.000
_cell.angle_alpha   90.00
_cell.angle_beta   90.00
_cell.angle_gamma   90.00
#
_symmetry.space_group_name_H-M   'P 1'
#
loop_
_entity.id
_entity.type
_entity.pdbx_description
1 polymer ?
#
loop_
_entity_poly.entity_id
_entity_poly.type
_entity_poly.pdbx_seq_one_letter_code
_entity_poly.pdbx_strand_id
1 'polypeptide(L)'
;MKHAPDRVALFQELFSAPSRVLVLRALLRKPLSYAELFDVIGDTMSRPAVHAALIDLRGMGYIEDDAPDGVVRRPQGTKFTARRDLVTRDFGQVLEFLLG
;
A
#
# COMPACT_ATOMS: atom_id res chain seq x y z
N MET A 1 16.58 8.09 15.13
CA MET A 1 16.48 6.61 15.13
C MET A 1 17.58 5.99 14.26
N LYS A 2 18.86 6.10 14.64
CA LYS A 2 19.99 5.72 13.76
C LYS A 2 20.19 4.20 13.55
N HIS A 3 19.33 3.35 14.11
CA HIS A 3 19.47 1.88 14.09
C HIS A 3 18.15 1.11 13.91
N ALA A 4 17.11 1.75 13.36
CA ALA A 4 15.88 1.02 13.07
C ALA A 4 16.15 -0.03 11.96
N PRO A 5 15.71 -1.29 12.12
CA PRO A 5 15.79 -2.28 11.06
C PRO A 5 15.15 -1.77 9.76
N ASP A 6 15.64 -2.20 8.59
CA ASP A 6 15.15 -1.72 7.28
C ASP A 6 13.63 -1.80 7.14
N ARG A 7 13.02 -2.83 7.73
CA ARG A 7 11.57 -3.03 7.73
C ARG A 7 10.83 -2.04 8.62
N VAL A 8 11.42 -1.66 9.75
CA VAL A 8 10.88 -0.60 10.62
C VAL A 8 10.95 0.74 9.88
N ALA A 9 12.05 1.03 9.18
CA ALA A 9 12.17 2.24 8.36
C ALA A 9 11.15 2.24 7.19
N LEU A 10 10.97 1.12 6.50
CA LEU A 10 9.98 0.97 5.43
C LEU A 10 8.54 1.15 5.95
N PHE A 11 8.24 0.60 7.12
CA PHE A 11 6.93 0.76 7.75
C PHE A 11 6.71 2.19 8.26
N GLN A 12 7.74 2.88 8.76
CA GLN A 12 7.64 4.31 9.06
C GLN A 12 7.37 5.14 7.80
N GLU A 13 8.04 4.81 6.70
CA GLU A 13 7.80 5.45 5.42
C GLU A 13 6.36 5.22 4.95
N LEU A 14 5.79 4.02 5.08
CA LEU A 14 4.36 3.79 4.80
C LEU A 14 3.44 4.82 5.50
N PHE A 15 3.73 5.17 6.76
CA PHE A 15 2.92 6.11 7.56
C PHE A 15 3.25 7.58 7.34
N SER A 16 4.37 7.92 6.68
CA SER A 16 4.75 9.32 6.45
C SER A 16 3.86 10.04 5.42
N ALA A 17 3.03 9.30 4.66
CA ALA A 17 2.03 9.86 3.77
C ALA A 17 0.64 9.24 4.03
N PRO A 18 -0.37 10.04 4.44
CA PRO A 18 -1.72 9.53 4.73
C PRO A 18 -2.39 8.79 3.55
N SER A 19 -2.06 9.19 2.32
CA SER A 19 -2.57 8.59 1.09
C SER A 19 -2.29 7.09 0.99
N ARG A 20 -1.08 6.66 1.33
CA ARG A 20 -0.67 5.25 1.33
C ARG A 20 -1.47 4.44 2.34
N VAL A 21 -1.65 4.98 3.54
CA VAL A 21 -2.40 4.33 4.63
C VAL A 21 -3.87 4.14 4.25
N LEU A 22 -4.50 5.15 3.65
CA LEU A 22 -5.91 5.07 3.24
C LEU A 22 -6.14 4.05 2.12
N VAL A 23 -5.28 4.07 1.09
CA VAL A 23 -5.34 3.08 0.00
C VAL A 23 -5.08 1.66 0.53
N LEU A 24 -4.04 1.48 1.34
CA LEU A 24 -3.73 0.17 1.92
C LEU A 24 -4.87 -0.34 2.80
N ARG A 25 -5.48 0.52 3.63
CA ARG A 25 -6.64 0.17 4.46
C ARG A 25 -7.83 -0.30 3.62
N ALA A 26 -8.08 0.32 2.47
CA ALA A 26 -9.14 -0.12 1.56
C ALA A 26 -8.84 -1.52 0.99
N LEU A 27 -7.60 -1.73 0.51
CA LEU A 27 -7.15 -3.00 -0.08
C LEU A 27 -7.03 -4.14 0.92
N LEU A 28 -6.75 -3.84 2.19
CA LEU A 28 -6.73 -4.83 3.27
C LEU A 28 -8.10 -5.48 3.48
N ARG A 29 -9.21 -4.83 3.09
CA ARG A 29 -10.56 -5.41 3.19
C ARG A 29 -10.82 -6.44 2.09
N LYS A 30 -10.52 -6.07 0.84
CA LYS A 30 -10.69 -6.91 -0.34
C LYS A 30 -9.85 -6.36 -1.51
N PRO A 31 -9.55 -7.19 -2.52
CA PRO A 31 -8.99 -6.70 -3.77
C PRO A 31 -9.91 -5.68 -4.45
N LEU A 32 -9.34 -4.63 -5.03
CA LEU A 32 -10.10 -3.55 -5.67
C LEU A 32 -9.43 -3.11 -6.98
N SER A 33 -10.21 -2.70 -7.96
CA SER A 33 -9.70 -1.99 -9.14
C SER A 33 -9.46 -0.50 -8.82
N TYR A 34 -8.81 0.21 -9.75
CA TYR A 34 -8.62 1.66 -9.61
C TYR A 34 -9.95 2.42 -9.51
N ALA A 35 -10.95 2.02 -10.29
CA ALA A 35 -12.28 2.63 -10.24
C ALA A 35 -12.96 2.37 -8.88
N GLU A 36 -12.94 1.12 -8.41
CA GLU A 36 -13.55 0.76 -7.12
C GLU A 36 -12.83 1.43 -5.94
N LEU A 37 -11.50 1.58 -6.00
CA LEU A 37 -10.76 2.35 -5.02
C LEU A 37 -11.24 3.81 -5.00
N PHE A 38 -11.36 4.43 -6.16
CA PHE A 38 -11.86 5.80 -6.24
C PHE A 38 -13.29 5.92 -5.70
N ASP A 39 -14.16 4.94 -5.92
CA ASP A 39 -15.52 4.96 -5.36
C ASP A 39 -15.52 4.81 -3.83
N VAL A 40 -14.54 4.11 -3.25
CA VAL A 40 -14.45 3.86 -1.80
C VAL A 40 -13.77 5.01 -1.04
N ILE A 41 -12.77 5.67 -1.62
CA ILE A 41 -11.96 6.70 -0.94
C ILE A 41 -11.85 8.05 -1.68
N GLY A 42 -12.56 8.22 -2.80
CA GLY A 42 -12.45 9.39 -3.68
C GLY A 42 -12.90 10.70 -3.04
N ASP A 43 -13.83 10.66 -2.08
CA ASP A 43 -14.25 11.85 -1.31
C ASP A 43 -13.15 12.35 -0.37
N THR A 44 -12.15 11.52 -0.08
CA THR A 44 -11.02 11.86 0.79
C THR A 44 -9.76 12.22 -0.01
N MET A 45 -9.64 11.77 -1.26
CA MET A 45 -8.40 11.85 -2.04
C MET A 45 -8.63 12.06 -3.54
N SER A 46 -7.77 12.87 -4.16
CA SER A 46 -7.77 13.06 -5.60
C SER A 46 -7.31 11.80 -6.35
N ARG A 47 -7.79 11.65 -7.61
CA ARG A 47 -7.36 10.57 -8.52
C ARG A 47 -5.83 10.43 -8.65
N PRO A 48 -5.06 11.53 -8.83
CA PRO A 48 -3.60 11.45 -8.84
C PRO A 48 -3.00 10.93 -7.53
N ALA A 49 -3.57 11.31 -6.37
CA ALA A 49 -3.08 10.85 -5.07
C ALA A 49 -3.30 9.34 -4.87
N VAL A 50 -4.44 8.81 -5.31
CA VAL A 50 -4.69 7.35 -5.31
C VAL A 50 -3.69 6.63 -6.21
N HIS A 51 -3.43 7.17 -7.41
CA HIS A 51 -2.49 6.57 -8.36
C HIS A 51 -1.05 6.58 -7.82
N ALA A 52 -0.59 7.68 -7.24
CA ALA A 52 0.73 7.78 -6.60
C ALA A 52 0.86 6.77 -5.45
N ALA A 53 -0.13 6.69 -4.57
CA ALA A 53 -0.14 5.73 -3.47
C ALA A 53 -0.07 4.27 -3.94
N LEU A 54 -0.76 3.91 -5.04
CA LEU A 54 -0.66 2.56 -5.62
C LEU A 54 0.75 2.26 -6.16
N ILE A 55 1.42 3.25 -6.77
CA ILE A 55 2.82 3.08 -7.22
C ILE A 55 3.72 2.85 -6.01
N ASP A 56 3.62 3.71 -4.99
CA ASP A 56 4.46 3.64 -3.80
C ASP A 56 4.28 2.32 -3.05
N LEU A 57 3.02 1.94 -2.78
CA LEU A 57 2.69 0.70 -2.06
C LEU A 57 3.20 -0.54 -2.80
N ARG A 58 3.17 -0.53 -4.14
CA ARG A 58 3.73 -1.62 -4.94
C ARG A 58 5.26 -1.61 -4.89
N GLY A 59 5.88 -0.44 -4.95
CA GLY A 59 7.32 -0.27 -4.78
C GLY A 59 7.81 -0.74 -3.40
N MET A 60 7.00 -0.56 -2.36
CA MET A 60 7.25 -1.08 -1.01
C MET A 60 6.97 -2.58 -0.88
N GLY A 61 6.28 -3.18 -1.86
CA GLY A 61 5.88 -4.58 -1.83
C GLY A 61 4.66 -4.89 -0.95
N TYR A 62 3.93 -3.88 -0.47
CA TYR A 62 2.72 -4.10 0.35
C TYR A 62 1.49 -4.47 -0.47
N ILE A 63 1.52 -4.25 -1.78
CA ILE A 63 0.46 -4.65 -2.69
C ILE A 63 1.03 -5.35 -3.91
N GLU A 64 0.22 -6.20 -4.51
CA GLU A 64 0.41 -6.81 -5.82
C GLU A 64 -0.78 -6.48 -6.72
N ASP A 65 -0.64 -6.74 -8.02
CA ASP A 65 -1.71 -6.55 -8.98
C ASP A 65 -1.75 -7.67 -10.03
N ASP A 66 -2.92 -7.90 -10.61
CA ASP A 66 -3.17 -8.96 -11.60
C ASP A 66 -2.97 -8.50 -13.06
N ALA A 67 -2.30 -7.36 -13.27
CA ALA A 67 -2.03 -6.90 -14.62
C ALA A 67 -1.11 -7.88 -15.36
N PRO A 68 -1.30 -8.08 -16.68
CA PRO A 68 -0.41 -8.93 -17.47
C PRO A 68 1.05 -8.46 -17.39
N ASP A 69 1.98 -9.40 -17.42
CA ASP A 69 3.41 -9.09 -17.40
C ASP A 69 3.81 -8.21 -18.60
N GLY A 70 4.74 -7.28 -18.35
CA GLY A 70 5.30 -6.41 -19.39
C GLY A 70 4.42 -5.23 -19.81
N VAL A 71 3.24 -5.03 -19.21
CA VAL A 71 2.40 -3.85 -19.52
C VAL A 71 2.96 -2.60 -18.84
N VAL A 72 3.25 -1.56 -19.64
CA VAL A 72 3.69 -0.24 -19.13
C VAL A 72 2.54 0.46 -18.40
N ARG A 73 1.32 0.38 -18.96
CA ARG A 73 0.11 0.92 -18.36
C ARG A 73 -0.84 -0.21 -17.99
N ARG A 74 -1.21 -0.25 -16.71
CA ARG A 74 -2.16 -1.23 -16.19
C ARG A 74 -3.54 -1.03 -16.83
N PRO A 75 -4.19 -2.12 -17.31
CA PRO A 75 -5.58 -2.08 -17.74
C PRO A 75 -6.51 -1.54 -16.64
N GLN A 76 -7.62 -0.92 -17.04
CA GLN A 76 -8.58 -0.34 -16.09
C GLN A 76 -9.19 -1.38 -15.13
N GLY A 77 -9.29 -2.64 -15.60
CA GLY A 77 -9.83 -3.76 -14.84
C GLY A 77 -8.87 -4.39 -13.83
N THR A 78 -7.59 -3.98 -13.83
CA THR A 78 -6.58 -4.54 -12.93
C THR A 78 -7.01 -4.44 -11.47
N LYS A 79 -6.98 -5.57 -10.76
CA LYS A 79 -7.21 -5.66 -9.33
C LYS A 79 -5.89 -5.55 -8.60
N PHE A 80 -5.89 -4.68 -7.59
CA PHE A 80 -4.83 -4.55 -6.63
C PHE A 80 -5.19 -5.33 -5.38
N THR A 81 -4.24 -6.07 -4.81
CA THR A 81 -4.41 -6.91 -3.63
C THR A 81 -3.37 -6.55 -2.59
N ALA A 82 -3.79 -6.36 -1.34
CA ALA A 82 -2.86 -6.14 -0.24
C ALA A 82 -2.20 -7.46 0.20
N ARG A 83 -0.88 -7.44 0.36
CA ARG A 83 -0.08 -8.54 0.90
C ARG A 83 -0.14 -8.52 2.43
N ARG A 84 -1.26 -9.02 2.96
CA ARG A 84 -1.59 -9.00 4.40
C ARG A 84 -0.49 -9.61 5.26
N ASP A 85 0.12 -10.70 4.80
CA ASP A 85 1.25 -11.38 5.43
C ASP A 85 2.42 -10.43 5.69
N LEU A 86 2.82 -9.65 4.67
CA LEU A 86 3.92 -8.70 4.79
C LEU A 86 3.55 -7.53 5.70
N VAL A 87 2.34 -6.98 5.54
CA VAL A 87 1.86 -5.85 6.36
C VAL A 87 1.88 -6.22 7.84
N THR A 88 1.33 -7.39 8.19
CA THR A 88 1.28 -7.84 9.59
C THR A 88 2.66 -8.14 10.15
N ARG A 89 3.53 -8.80 9.37
CA ARG A 89 4.90 -9.10 9.79
C ARG A 89 5.69 -7.81 10.06
N ASP A 90 5.66 -6.87 9.12
CA ASP A 90 6.43 -5.64 9.23
C ASP A 90 5.88 -4.75 10.37
N PHE A 91 4.56 -4.75 10.61
CA PHE A 91 3.97 -4.12 11.80
C PHE A 91 4.46 -4.77 13.12
N GLY A 92 4.52 -6.11 13.17
CA GLY A 92 5.05 -6.83 14.33
C GLY A 92 6.49 -6.44 14.66
N GLN A 93 7.34 -6.29 13.65
CA GLN A 93 8.73 -5.84 13.83
C GLN A 93 8.83 -4.41 14.36
N VAL A 94 7.90 -3.53 13.98
CA VAL A 94 7.81 -2.17 14.55
C VAL A 94 7.44 -2.23 16.02
N LEU A 95 6.46 -3.06 16.39
CA LEU A 95 6.07 -3.22 17.80
C LEU A 95 7.23 -3.79 18.64
N GLU A 96 7.93 -4.80 18.13
CA GLU A 96 9.12 -5.38 18.76
C GLU A 96 10.21 -4.32 18.97
N PHE A 97 10.48 -3.48 17.97
CA PHE A 97 11.48 -2.42 18.07
C PHE A 97 11.10 -1.30 19.07
N LEU A 98 9.80 -1.01 19.21
CA LEU A 98 9.32 0.08 20.08
C LEU A 98 9.10 -0.35 21.53
N LEU A 99 8.77 -1.63 21.75
CA LEU A 99 8.32 -2.16 23.05
C LEU A 99 9.29 -3.18 23.67
N GLY A 100 10.18 -3.78 22.87
CA GLY A 100 11.27 -4.65 23.31
C GLY A 100 12.57 -3.89 23.57
#